data_AF-A0A840N4M3-F1
#
_entry.id   AF-A0A840N4M3-F1
#
_cell.length_a   1.000
_cell.length_b   1.000
_cell.length_c   1.000
_cell.angle_alpha   90.00
_cell.angle_beta   90.00
_cell.angle_gamma   90.00
#
_symmetry.space_group_name_H-M   'P 1'
#
loop_
_entity.id
_entity.type
_entity.pdbx_description
1 polymer ?
#
loop_
_entity_poly.entity_id
_entity_poly.type
_entity_poly.pdbx_seq_one_letter_code
_entity_poly.pdbx_strand_id
1 'polypeptide(L)'
;MLRLNQKNYALRMRGAATNLDAFDEVTRALAEGKSAGHTSWTTYLESLWPVVDENGNEIDLEWPDYGGEQVRRLIDDRKVPLVWRDRLLSCDGWLLMVRIQRSGVEDDIFSRPLADILSRRAAEGVKEIRSSIQARLVELLQMLIYVRGEGTSKPLNSPALTILLSCWDELGSEGEERTPAQVLHSRLPLLSSFVKTNWVDDRVEVLGLSALEKSLQPDQADADYIDKGPENFGYVVLSDGRRDADLSLPIARLAATLAKR
;
A
#
# COMPACT_ATOMS: atom_id res chain seq x y z
N MET A 1 -0.95 16.74 -1.89
CA MET A 1 -1.56 17.97 -2.45
C MET A 1 -0.58 18.81 -3.25
N LEU A 2 0.51 19.29 -2.65
CA LEU A 2 1.43 20.23 -3.31
C LEU A 2 1.98 19.71 -4.65
N ARG A 3 2.29 18.41 -4.76
CA ARG A 3 2.73 17.79 -6.02
C ARG A 3 1.66 17.80 -7.11
N LEU A 4 0.39 17.50 -6.78
CA LEU A 4 -0.70 17.47 -7.76
C LEU A 4 -1.03 18.85 -8.36
N ASN A 5 -0.53 19.93 -7.73
CA ASN A 5 -0.66 21.31 -8.23
C ASN A 5 0.53 21.77 -9.08
N GLN A 6 1.60 20.97 -9.16
CA GLN A 6 2.78 21.26 -10.00
C GLN A 6 2.62 20.63 -11.39
N LYS A 7 3.13 21.30 -12.42
CA LYS A 7 2.96 20.89 -13.83
C LYS A 7 3.82 19.68 -14.25
N ASN A 8 4.80 19.29 -13.44
CA ASN A 8 5.85 18.34 -13.82
C ASN A 8 5.58 16.89 -13.37
N TYR A 9 4.39 16.59 -12.86
CA TYR A 9 4.01 15.27 -12.37
C TYR A 9 2.89 14.65 -13.22
N ALA A 10 2.83 13.32 -13.21
CA ALA A 10 1.96 12.50 -14.04
C ALA A 10 0.48 12.74 -13.75
N LEU A 11 0.11 13.09 -12.51
CA LEU A 11 -1.24 13.48 -12.14
C LEU A 11 -1.33 14.96 -11.79
N ARG A 12 -2.40 15.60 -12.26
CA ARG A 12 -2.71 17.01 -12.01
C ARG A 12 -4.13 17.16 -11.47
N MET A 13 -4.36 18.11 -10.56
CA MET A 13 -5.71 18.43 -10.10
C MET A 13 -6.56 19.00 -11.26
N ARG A 14 -7.76 18.44 -11.44
CA ARG A 14 -8.79 18.95 -12.37
C ARG A 14 -9.79 19.88 -11.67
N GLY A 15 -9.87 19.82 -10.34
CA GLY A 15 -10.75 20.65 -9.51
C GLY A 15 -10.28 20.67 -8.06
N ALA A 16 -11.04 21.33 -7.18
CA ALA A 16 -10.76 21.29 -5.75
C ALA A 16 -11.15 19.92 -5.15
N ALA A 17 -10.37 19.43 -4.19
CA ALA A 17 -10.75 18.26 -3.41
C ALA A 17 -11.92 18.62 -2.49
N THR A 18 -12.80 17.65 -2.22
CA THR A 18 -14.05 17.89 -1.47
C THR A 18 -13.85 18.11 0.02
N ASN A 19 -12.87 17.45 0.64
CA ASN A 19 -12.59 17.55 2.08
C ASN A 19 -11.11 17.32 2.37
N LEU A 20 -10.46 18.26 3.06
CA LEU A 20 -9.02 18.19 3.34
C LEU A 20 -8.69 18.12 4.83
N ASP A 21 -9.70 18.20 5.69
CA ASP A 21 -9.53 18.34 7.14
C ASP A 21 -8.73 17.17 7.72
N ALA A 22 -8.91 15.97 7.15
CA ALA A 22 -8.17 14.76 7.53
C ALA A 22 -6.64 14.87 7.29
N PHE A 23 -6.21 15.75 6.40
CA PHE A 23 -4.81 15.91 6.00
C PHE A 23 -4.14 17.13 6.61
N ASP A 24 -4.89 18.01 7.29
CA ASP A 24 -4.34 19.27 7.82
C ASP A 24 -3.29 19.03 8.90
N GLU A 25 -3.54 18.11 9.83
CA GLU A 25 -2.58 17.75 10.87
C GLU A 25 -1.31 17.17 10.26
N VAL A 26 -1.45 16.23 9.31
CA VAL A 26 -0.33 15.59 8.64
C VAL A 26 0.48 16.61 7.84
N THR A 27 -0.20 17.47 7.08
CA THR A 27 0.45 18.50 6.25
C THR A 27 1.21 19.49 7.13
N ARG A 28 0.62 19.89 8.27
CA ARG A 28 1.27 20.79 9.23
C ARG A 28 2.48 20.14 9.89
N ALA A 29 2.36 18.90 10.37
CA ALA A 29 3.47 18.18 10.99
C ALA A 29 4.64 18.03 10.02
N LEU A 30 4.36 17.64 8.77
CA LEU A 30 5.39 17.53 7.73
C LEU A 30 6.02 18.89 7.40
N ALA A 31 5.23 19.97 7.30
CA ALA A 31 5.77 21.32 7.10
C ALA A 31 6.67 21.80 8.26
N GLU A 32 6.44 21.30 9.47
CA GLU A 32 7.30 21.53 10.64
C GLU A 32 8.49 20.55 10.73
N GLY A 33 8.71 19.71 9.72
CA GLY A 33 9.80 18.73 9.72
C GLY A 33 9.61 17.59 10.73
N LYS A 34 8.38 17.32 11.14
CA LYS A 34 8.02 16.32 12.17
C LYS A 34 7.19 15.19 11.58
N SER A 35 7.21 14.03 12.24
CA SER A 35 6.25 12.96 11.93
C SER A 35 4.86 13.32 12.44
N ALA A 36 3.84 13.12 11.62
CA ALA A 36 2.45 13.25 12.04
C ALA A 36 2.05 12.17 13.07
N GLY A 37 1.09 12.50 13.94
CA GLY A 37 0.48 11.53 14.85
C GLY A 37 -0.32 10.44 14.13
N HIS A 38 -0.80 9.46 14.89
CA HIS A 38 -1.74 8.46 14.37
C HIS A 38 -3.12 9.13 14.16
N THR A 39 -3.73 8.95 12.98
CA THR A 39 -5.08 9.46 12.69
C THR A 39 -6.09 8.89 13.68
N SER A 40 -6.77 9.77 14.44
CA SER A 40 -7.71 9.36 15.49
C SER A 40 -9.12 9.05 14.95
N TRP A 41 -9.35 7.78 14.63
CA TRP A 41 -10.56 6.91 14.68
C TRP A 41 -12.03 7.40 14.61
N THR A 42 -12.37 8.69 14.57
CA THR A 42 -13.77 9.11 14.84
C THR A 42 -14.52 9.78 13.69
N THR A 43 -13.85 10.16 12.61
CA THR A 43 -14.51 10.86 11.50
C THR A 43 -14.30 10.07 10.22
N TYR A 44 -15.37 9.43 9.74
CA TYR A 44 -15.41 8.91 8.38
C TYR A 44 -15.39 10.09 7.41
N LEU A 45 -14.20 10.44 6.93
CA LEU A 45 -13.99 11.53 5.98
C LEU A 45 -13.72 10.90 4.62
N GLU A 46 -14.66 11.09 3.70
CA GLU A 46 -14.43 10.83 2.27
C GLU A 46 -13.83 12.08 1.66
N SER A 47 -12.64 11.93 1.10
CA SER A 47 -12.02 12.98 0.31
C SER A 47 -11.98 12.53 -1.15
N LEU A 48 -12.68 13.25 -2.02
CA LEU A 48 -12.67 13.00 -3.45
C LEU A 48 -11.73 14.00 -4.11
N TRP A 49 -10.74 13.48 -4.83
CA TRP A 49 -9.72 14.25 -5.51
C TRP A 49 -9.88 14.06 -7.02
N PRO A 50 -10.45 15.04 -7.74
CA PRO A 50 -10.56 14.97 -9.18
C PRO A 50 -9.20 15.27 -9.80
N VAL A 51 -8.59 14.28 -10.46
CA VAL A 51 -7.29 14.41 -11.12
C VAL A 51 -7.37 14.03 -12.60
N VAL A 52 -6.38 14.46 -13.35
CA VAL A 52 -6.18 14.13 -14.76
C VAL A 52 -4.76 13.64 -14.97
N ASP A 53 -4.60 12.59 -15.77
CA ASP A 53 -3.27 12.09 -16.15
C ASP A 53 -2.67 12.87 -17.34
N GLU A 54 -1.45 12.51 -17.75
CA GLU A 54 -0.79 13.12 -18.91
C GLU A 54 -1.50 12.87 -20.25
N ASN A 55 -2.28 11.78 -20.33
CA ASN A 55 -3.04 11.40 -21.53
C ASN A 55 -4.43 12.07 -21.59
N GLY A 56 -4.83 12.81 -20.55
CA GLY A 56 -6.13 13.44 -20.45
C GLY A 56 -7.23 12.54 -19.87
N ASN A 57 -6.88 11.38 -19.31
CA ASN A 57 -7.84 10.51 -18.62
C ASN A 57 -8.21 11.14 -17.27
N GLU A 58 -9.52 11.28 -17.05
CA GLU A 58 -10.06 11.82 -15.81
C GLU A 58 -10.22 10.71 -14.78
N ILE A 59 -9.70 10.93 -13.58
CA ILE A 59 -9.70 9.95 -12.49
C ILE A 59 -10.24 10.64 -11.24
N ASP A 60 -11.28 10.08 -10.64
CA ASP A 60 -11.77 10.53 -9.34
C ASP A 60 -11.19 9.63 -8.25
N LEU A 61 -10.19 10.16 -7.54
CA LEU A 61 -9.54 9.44 -6.45
C LEU A 61 -10.36 9.63 -5.18
N GLU A 62 -11.09 8.58 -4.83
CA GLU A 62 -11.76 8.49 -3.55
C GLU A 62 -10.76 7.99 -2.50
N TRP A 63 -10.38 8.86 -1.56
CA TRP A 63 -9.54 8.50 -0.42
C TRP A 63 -10.42 8.26 0.80
N PRO A 64 -10.72 7.00 1.14
CA PRO A 64 -11.34 6.67 2.40
C PRO A 64 -10.29 6.65 3.51
N ASP A 65 -10.54 7.36 4.61
CA ASP A 65 -9.71 7.25 5.82
C ASP A 65 -9.93 5.89 6.51
N TYR A 66 -9.26 4.87 5.98
CA TYR A 66 -9.19 3.56 6.59
C TYR A 66 -7.88 3.40 7.34
N GLY A 67 -7.94 3.52 8.67
CA GLY A 67 -6.81 3.15 9.52
C GLY A 67 -6.45 1.67 9.37
N GLY A 68 -5.16 1.32 9.50
CA GLY A 68 -4.70 -0.07 9.37
C GLY A 68 -5.37 -1.05 10.34
N GLU A 69 -5.94 -0.55 11.44
CA GLU A 69 -6.74 -1.35 12.38
C GLU A 69 -8.12 -1.72 11.84
N GLN A 70 -8.72 -0.94 10.94
CA GLN A 70 -9.97 -1.33 10.29
C GLN A 70 -9.74 -2.49 9.32
N VAL A 71 -8.66 -2.44 8.52
CA VAL A 71 -8.25 -3.58 7.67
C VAL A 71 -7.99 -4.82 8.51
N ARG A 72 -7.40 -4.66 9.69
CA ARG A 72 -7.22 -5.75 10.64
C ARG A 72 -8.56 -6.37 11.09
N ARG A 73 -9.55 -5.54 11.45
CA ARG A 73 -10.90 -6.02 11.82
C ARG A 73 -11.59 -6.75 10.66
N LEU A 74 -11.41 -6.33 9.41
CA LEU A 74 -11.95 -7.07 8.25
C LEU A 74 -11.46 -8.52 8.25
N ILE A 75 -10.16 -8.72 8.47
CA ILE A 75 -9.52 -10.03 8.45
C ILE A 75 -9.91 -10.85 9.68
N ASP A 76 -9.88 -10.23 10.86
CA ASP A 76 -10.17 -10.89 12.13
C ASP A 76 -11.66 -11.33 12.20
N ASP A 77 -12.58 -10.45 11.80
CA ASP A 77 -14.03 -10.72 11.82
C ASP A 77 -14.55 -11.42 10.57
N ARG A 78 -13.73 -11.51 9.51
CA ARG A 78 -14.10 -11.98 8.16
C ARG A 78 -15.38 -11.34 7.62
N LYS A 79 -15.56 -10.05 7.89
CA LYS A 79 -16.75 -9.29 7.49
C LYS A 79 -16.36 -8.07 6.71
N VAL A 80 -16.88 -7.97 5.49
CA VAL A 80 -16.73 -6.77 4.64
C VAL A 80 -17.95 -5.87 4.85
N PRO A 81 -17.79 -4.65 5.38
CA PRO A 81 -18.88 -3.69 5.55
C PRO A 81 -19.60 -3.41 4.23
N LEU A 82 -20.89 -3.09 4.28
CA LEU A 82 -21.69 -2.81 3.07
C LEU A 82 -21.09 -1.70 2.20
N VAL A 83 -20.56 -0.64 2.84
CA VAL A 83 -19.91 0.47 2.12
C VAL A 83 -18.67 0.01 1.33
N TRP A 84 -17.91 -0.96 1.85
CA TRP A 84 -16.79 -1.56 1.11
C TRP A 84 -17.30 -2.41 -0.05
N ARG A 85 -18.41 -3.14 0.14
CA ARG A 85 -18.96 -4.00 -0.91
C ARG A 85 -19.29 -3.21 -2.16
N ASP A 86 -20.01 -2.09 -2.03
CA ASP A 86 -20.46 -1.33 -3.18
C ASP A 86 -19.25 -0.73 -3.94
N ARG A 87 -18.23 -0.25 -3.21
CA ARG A 87 -16.94 0.20 -3.78
C ARG A 87 -16.17 -0.91 -4.48
N LEU A 88 -16.11 -2.10 -3.88
CA LEU A 88 -15.40 -3.25 -4.48
C LEU A 88 -16.06 -3.70 -5.78
N LEU A 89 -17.39 -3.60 -5.86
CA LEU A 89 -18.15 -3.93 -7.06
C LEU A 89 -18.00 -2.88 -8.17
N SER A 90 -17.81 -1.60 -7.82
CA SER A 90 -17.68 -0.51 -8.80
C SER A 90 -16.23 -0.18 -9.20
N CYS A 91 -15.23 -0.58 -8.41
CA CYS A 91 -13.83 -0.26 -8.69
C CYS A 91 -13.21 -1.18 -9.77
N ASP A 92 -12.31 -0.63 -10.56
CA ASP A 92 -11.60 -1.37 -11.62
C ASP A 92 -10.14 -1.69 -11.27
N GLY A 93 -9.59 -1.03 -10.26
CA GLY A 93 -8.20 -1.18 -9.83
C GLY A 93 -8.05 -1.08 -8.33
N TRP A 94 -7.05 -1.78 -7.80
CA TRP A 94 -6.68 -1.79 -6.38
C TRP A 94 -5.24 -1.33 -6.19
N LEU A 95 -5.01 -0.49 -5.17
CA LEU A 95 -3.69 -0.14 -4.70
C LEU A 95 -3.51 -0.71 -3.28
N LEU A 96 -2.68 -1.74 -3.14
CA LEU A 96 -2.38 -2.37 -1.86
C LEU A 96 -1.03 -1.90 -1.34
N MET A 97 -1.03 -1.07 -0.30
CA MET A 97 0.20 -0.62 0.35
C MET A 97 0.65 -1.61 1.43
N VAL A 98 1.90 -2.06 1.37
CA VAL A 98 2.49 -3.05 2.28
C VAL A 98 3.78 -2.54 2.88
N ARG A 99 3.86 -2.42 4.21
CA ARG A 99 5.12 -2.09 4.90
C ARG A 99 6.00 -3.32 5.03
N ILE A 100 7.06 -3.37 4.23
CA ILE A 100 7.87 -4.58 4.04
C ILE A 100 8.74 -4.94 5.26
N GLN A 101 9.27 -3.94 5.98
CA GLN A 101 10.16 -4.18 7.14
C GLN A 101 9.49 -4.94 8.29
N ARG A 102 8.22 -4.65 8.56
CA ARG A 102 7.46 -5.35 9.62
C ARG A 102 7.00 -6.74 9.19
N SER A 103 7.30 -7.13 7.95
CA SER A 103 6.64 -8.24 7.28
C SER A 103 7.55 -9.41 6.98
N GLY A 104 8.60 -9.61 7.81
CA GLY A 104 9.44 -10.80 7.74
C GLY A 104 8.63 -12.09 7.82
N VAL A 105 9.25 -13.19 7.41
CA VAL A 105 8.71 -14.54 7.64
C VAL A 105 8.70 -14.76 9.15
N GLU A 106 7.60 -14.38 9.80
CA GLU A 106 7.35 -14.74 11.19
C GLU A 106 7.30 -16.27 11.27
N ASP A 107 7.80 -16.82 12.37
CA ASP A 107 7.63 -18.23 12.69
C ASP A 107 6.13 -18.55 12.81
N ASP A 108 5.54 -19.17 11.80
CA ASP A 108 4.15 -19.58 11.68
C ASP A 108 4.10 -21.11 11.44
N ILE A 109 2.94 -21.75 11.57
CA ILE A 109 2.77 -23.19 11.37
C ILE A 109 3.27 -23.67 10.00
N PHE A 110 3.30 -22.78 9.01
CA PHE A 110 3.76 -23.07 7.64
C PHE A 110 5.24 -22.75 7.38
N SER A 111 5.88 -21.93 8.22
CA SER A 111 7.30 -21.56 8.09
C SER A 111 8.20 -22.28 9.10
N ARG A 112 7.62 -22.97 10.09
CA ARG A 112 8.35 -23.73 11.11
C ARG A 112 8.62 -25.19 10.69
N PRO A 113 9.86 -25.68 10.82
CA PRO A 113 10.15 -27.11 10.74
C PRO A 113 9.36 -27.90 11.80
N LEU A 114 8.81 -29.06 11.43
CA LEU A 114 8.02 -29.91 12.34
C LEU A 114 8.82 -30.33 13.58
N ALA A 115 10.14 -30.47 13.45
CA ALA A 115 11.05 -30.79 14.55
C ALA A 115 11.01 -29.74 15.67
N ASP A 116 11.01 -28.44 15.33
CA ASP A 116 11.02 -27.34 16.31
C ASP A 116 9.71 -27.22 17.08
N ILE A 117 8.59 -27.60 16.43
CA ILE A 117 7.26 -27.65 17.05
C ILE A 117 7.20 -28.76 18.12
N LEU A 118 7.82 -29.91 17.84
CA LEU A 118 7.84 -31.05 18.76
C LEU A 118 8.76 -30.80 19.96
N SER A 119 9.91 -30.14 19.77
CA SER A 119 10.87 -29.85 20.84
C SER A 119 10.38 -28.81 21.86
N ARG A 120 9.56 -27.83 21.45
CA ARG A 120 9.09 -26.74 22.34
C ARG A 120 7.84 -27.06 23.15
N ARG A 121 7.01 -28.04 22.74
CA ARG A 121 5.86 -28.50 23.53
C ARG A 121 6.24 -28.99 24.94
N ALA A 122 7.50 -29.36 25.15
CA ALA A 122 7.99 -29.86 26.42
C ALA A 122 8.49 -28.75 27.39
N ALA A 123 8.69 -27.51 26.93
CA ALA A 123 9.44 -26.51 27.70
C ALA A 123 8.72 -25.18 27.98
N GLU A 124 7.75 -24.75 27.17
CA GLU A 124 7.06 -23.47 27.37
C GLU A 124 5.57 -23.59 27.06
N GLY A 125 4.72 -22.95 27.89
CA GLY A 125 3.27 -22.88 27.69
C GLY A 125 2.91 -22.44 26.26
N VAL A 126 1.77 -22.91 25.77
CA VAL A 126 1.31 -22.71 24.39
C VAL A 126 1.29 -21.21 24.04
N LYS A 127 2.33 -20.71 23.37
CA LYS A 127 2.28 -19.40 22.71
C LYS A 127 1.18 -19.46 21.66
N GLU A 128 0.27 -18.51 21.72
CA GLU A 128 -0.81 -18.32 20.75
C GLU A 128 -0.22 -18.29 19.33
N ILE A 129 -0.60 -19.26 18.50
CA ILE A 129 -0.16 -19.34 17.11
C ILE A 129 -0.88 -18.24 16.35
N ARG A 130 -0.15 -17.20 15.93
CA ARG A 130 -0.70 -16.09 15.14
C ARG A 130 -0.42 -16.35 13.66
N SER A 131 -1.43 -16.16 12.82
CA SER A 131 -1.26 -16.21 11.36
C SER A 131 -0.22 -15.19 10.93
N SER A 132 0.69 -15.56 10.03
CA SER A 132 1.67 -14.61 9.47
C SER A 132 0.99 -13.43 8.76
N ILE A 133 1.70 -12.31 8.65
CA ILE A 133 1.22 -11.14 7.90
C ILE A 133 0.88 -11.48 6.44
N GLN A 134 1.64 -12.38 5.82
CA GLN A 134 1.43 -12.78 4.42
C GLN A 134 0.12 -13.55 4.29
N ALA A 135 -0.17 -14.46 5.23
CA ALA A 135 -1.45 -15.17 5.28
C ALA A 135 -2.63 -14.20 5.46
N ARG A 136 -2.49 -13.18 6.33
CA ARG A 136 -3.51 -12.14 6.52
C ARG A 136 -3.74 -11.30 5.26
N LEU A 137 -2.68 -10.94 4.53
CA LEU A 137 -2.79 -10.20 3.27
C LEU A 137 -3.42 -11.04 2.16
N VAL A 138 -3.09 -12.34 2.10
CA VAL A 138 -3.74 -13.28 1.17
C VAL A 138 -5.22 -13.45 1.51
N GLU A 139 -5.58 -13.64 2.78
CA GLU A 139 -6.97 -13.72 3.23
C GLU A 139 -7.74 -12.45 2.84
N LEU A 140 -7.15 -11.27 3.06
CA LEU A 140 -7.75 -10.00 2.63
C LEU A 140 -8.05 -10.03 1.13
N LEU A 141 -7.05 -10.33 0.28
CA LEU A 141 -7.26 -10.37 -1.18
C LEU A 141 -8.33 -11.41 -1.56
N GLN A 142 -8.33 -12.59 -0.95
CA GLN A 142 -9.34 -13.62 -1.19
C GLN A 142 -10.74 -13.13 -0.83
N MET A 143 -10.90 -12.44 0.31
CA MET A 143 -12.17 -11.85 0.70
C MET A 143 -12.63 -10.78 -0.30
N LEU A 144 -11.73 -9.91 -0.77
CA LEU A 144 -12.07 -8.86 -1.75
C LEU A 144 -12.48 -9.46 -3.10
N ILE A 145 -11.76 -10.48 -3.58
CA ILE A 145 -12.08 -11.24 -4.81
C ILE A 145 -13.46 -11.90 -4.66
N TYR A 146 -13.70 -12.56 -3.52
CA TYR A 146 -14.97 -13.24 -3.23
C TYR A 146 -16.15 -12.28 -3.26
N VAL A 147 -16.01 -11.10 -2.63
CA VAL A 147 -17.05 -10.07 -2.62
C VAL A 147 -17.38 -9.58 -4.02
N ARG A 148 -16.39 -9.54 -4.92
CA ARG A 148 -16.61 -9.21 -6.34
C ARG A 148 -17.30 -10.32 -7.14
N GLY A 149 -17.46 -11.51 -6.58
CA GLY A 149 -17.99 -12.67 -7.30
C GLY A 149 -17.01 -13.23 -8.34
N GLU A 150 -15.73 -12.86 -8.25
CA GLU A 150 -14.69 -13.35 -9.14
C GLU A 150 -14.15 -14.69 -8.63
N GLY A 151 -13.81 -15.58 -9.56
CA GLY A 151 -13.23 -16.89 -9.25
C GLY A 151 -11.73 -16.92 -9.50
N THR A 152 -11.00 -17.69 -8.70
CA THR A 152 -9.56 -17.93 -8.89
C THR A 152 -9.24 -19.13 -9.79
N SER A 153 -10.25 -19.69 -10.46
CA SER A 153 -10.06 -20.84 -11.37
C SER A 153 -9.32 -20.47 -12.66
N LYS A 154 -9.24 -19.17 -12.97
CA LYS A 154 -8.43 -18.59 -14.06
C LYS A 154 -7.78 -17.30 -13.53
N PRO A 155 -6.63 -16.90 -14.09
CA PRO A 155 -6.03 -15.60 -13.76
C PRO A 155 -7.03 -14.46 -13.99
N LEU A 156 -7.09 -13.54 -13.02
CA LEU A 156 -7.96 -12.39 -13.01
C LEU A 156 -7.44 -11.32 -13.98
N ASN A 157 -8.33 -10.88 -14.87
CA ASN A 157 -8.11 -9.71 -15.72
C ASN A 157 -8.65 -8.41 -15.09
N SER A 158 -9.45 -8.54 -14.04
CA SER A 158 -10.04 -7.43 -13.28
C SER A 158 -10.30 -7.88 -11.84
N PRO A 159 -10.09 -7.02 -10.84
CA PRO A 159 -9.50 -5.68 -10.95
C PRO A 159 -7.99 -5.73 -11.23
N ALA A 160 -7.44 -4.65 -11.81
CA ALA A 160 -5.98 -4.50 -11.84
C ALA A 160 -5.44 -4.28 -10.42
N LEU A 161 -4.22 -4.70 -10.15
CA LEU A 161 -3.62 -4.64 -8.82
C LEU A 161 -2.23 -3.97 -8.87
N THR A 162 -2.04 -2.92 -8.08
CA THR A 162 -0.72 -2.36 -7.80
C THR A 162 -0.37 -2.63 -6.34
N ILE A 163 0.75 -3.31 -6.09
CA ILE A 163 1.30 -3.53 -4.75
C ILE A 163 2.40 -2.50 -4.52
N LEU A 164 2.23 -1.66 -3.50
CA LEU A 164 3.15 -0.59 -3.16
C LEU A 164 3.91 -0.92 -1.88
N LEU A 165 5.19 -1.26 -2.02
CA LEU A 165 6.08 -1.59 -0.90
C LEU A 165 6.56 -0.30 -0.23
N SER A 166 5.90 0.09 0.85
CA SER A 166 6.20 1.32 1.58
C SER A 166 7.46 1.21 2.43
N CYS A 167 8.09 2.36 2.69
CA CYS A 167 9.33 2.49 3.46
C CYS A 167 10.51 1.81 2.77
N TRP A 168 10.60 2.02 1.45
CA TRP A 168 11.66 1.45 0.61
C TRP A 168 13.06 1.91 1.03
N ASP A 169 13.19 3.15 1.49
CA ASP A 169 14.44 3.75 2.01
C ASP A 169 15.03 2.95 3.18
N GLU A 170 14.20 2.25 3.95
CA GLU A 170 14.65 1.47 5.10
C GLU A 170 15.24 0.10 4.70
N LEU A 171 15.22 -0.30 3.43
CA LEU A 171 15.71 -1.61 2.97
C LEU A 171 17.25 -1.72 2.90
N GLY A 172 17.98 -0.62 3.01
CA GLY A 172 19.43 -0.61 2.85
C GLY A 172 19.87 -1.18 1.50
N SER A 173 20.92 -2.01 1.50
CA SER A 173 21.47 -2.60 0.27
C SER A 173 20.46 -3.46 -0.50
N GLU A 174 19.48 -4.08 0.17
CA GLU A 174 18.45 -4.87 -0.51
C GLU A 174 17.61 -3.99 -1.45
N GLY A 175 17.30 -2.76 -1.04
CA GLY A 175 16.53 -1.81 -1.84
C GLY A 175 17.31 -1.16 -2.98
N GLU A 176 18.63 -1.33 -3.02
CA GLU A 176 19.51 -0.86 -4.09
C GLU A 176 19.80 -1.95 -5.13
N GLU A 177 19.89 -3.20 -4.68
CA GLU A 177 20.28 -4.34 -5.53
C GLU A 177 19.10 -5.10 -6.14
N ARG A 178 17.88 -4.92 -5.59
CA ARG A 178 16.71 -5.71 -5.98
C ARG A 178 15.55 -4.86 -6.48
N THR A 179 14.81 -5.42 -7.42
CA THR A 179 13.54 -4.82 -7.87
C THR A 179 12.43 -5.02 -6.83
N PRO A 180 11.37 -4.20 -6.85
CA PRO A 180 10.21 -4.38 -5.95
C PRO A 180 9.61 -5.78 -5.98
N ALA A 181 9.52 -6.41 -7.17
CA ALA A 181 9.03 -7.78 -7.29
C ALA A 181 9.95 -8.81 -6.62
N GLN A 182 11.27 -8.64 -6.73
CA GLN A 182 12.25 -9.51 -6.07
C GLN A 182 12.20 -9.37 -4.54
N VAL A 183 12.07 -8.14 -4.03
CA VAL A 183 11.89 -7.87 -2.60
C VAL A 183 10.59 -8.51 -2.09
N LEU A 184 9.48 -8.32 -2.80
CA LEU A 184 8.19 -8.96 -2.45
C LEU A 184 8.33 -10.48 -2.39
N HIS A 185 8.97 -11.08 -3.39
CA HIS A 185 9.19 -12.52 -3.44
C HIS A 185 10.05 -13.03 -2.28
N SER A 186 11.14 -12.32 -1.97
CA SER A 186 12.07 -12.72 -0.91
C SER A 186 11.48 -12.56 0.50
N ARG A 187 10.69 -11.50 0.74
CA ARG A 187 10.18 -11.17 2.07
C ARG A 187 8.78 -11.73 2.33
N LEU A 188 7.95 -11.81 1.28
CA LEU A 188 6.55 -12.24 1.33
C LEU A 188 6.23 -13.30 0.25
N PRO A 189 6.94 -14.45 0.24
CA PRO A 189 6.82 -15.44 -0.82
C PRO A 189 5.40 -15.99 -1.02
N LEU A 190 4.60 -16.10 0.06
CA LEU A 190 3.21 -16.57 -0.05
C LEU A 190 2.35 -15.55 -0.80
N LEU A 191 2.46 -14.26 -0.44
CA LEU A 191 1.73 -13.19 -1.12
C LEU A 191 2.19 -13.06 -2.58
N SER A 192 3.52 -13.07 -2.81
CA SER A 192 4.11 -13.03 -4.15
C SER A 192 3.56 -14.14 -5.05
N SER A 193 3.55 -15.38 -4.54
CA SER A 193 3.08 -16.54 -5.28
C SER A 193 1.56 -16.49 -5.52
N PHE A 194 0.79 -16.08 -4.52
CA PHE A 194 -0.65 -15.90 -4.63
C PHE A 194 -0.99 -14.90 -5.73
N VAL A 195 -0.37 -13.73 -5.70
CA VAL A 195 -0.64 -12.65 -6.67
C VAL A 195 -0.25 -13.09 -8.08
N LYS A 196 0.96 -13.65 -8.26
CA LYS A 196 1.45 -14.13 -9.57
C LYS A 196 0.56 -15.23 -10.17
N THR A 197 -0.08 -16.04 -9.34
CA THR A 197 -0.95 -17.13 -9.80
C THR A 197 -2.35 -16.63 -10.16
N ASN A 198 -2.84 -15.61 -9.45
CA ASN A 198 -4.23 -15.19 -9.53
C ASN A 198 -4.47 -13.98 -10.44
N TRP A 199 -3.44 -13.28 -10.92
CA TRP A 199 -3.58 -12.17 -11.87
C TRP A 199 -2.85 -12.48 -13.18
N VAL A 200 -3.34 -11.95 -14.29
CA VAL A 200 -2.53 -11.89 -15.52
C VAL A 200 -1.41 -10.86 -15.38
N ASP A 201 -0.28 -11.13 -16.02
CA ASP A 201 0.96 -10.35 -15.84
C ASP A 201 0.81 -8.86 -16.17
N ASP A 202 -0.05 -8.50 -17.12
CA ASP A 202 -0.30 -7.10 -17.52
C ASP A 202 -1.32 -6.37 -16.63
N ARG A 203 -1.94 -7.07 -15.67
CA ARG A 203 -2.90 -6.51 -14.71
C ARG A 203 -2.35 -6.40 -13.30
N VAL A 204 -1.08 -6.74 -13.09
CA VAL A 204 -0.43 -6.60 -11.80
C VAL A 204 0.89 -5.86 -11.90
N GLU A 205 1.15 -4.98 -10.95
CA GLU A 205 2.43 -4.30 -10.83
C GLU A 205 2.89 -4.21 -9.38
N VAL A 206 4.19 -4.32 -9.15
CA VAL A 206 4.82 -4.14 -7.84
C VAL A 206 5.78 -2.96 -7.91
N LEU A 207 5.62 -2.00 -7.01
CA LEU A 207 6.40 -0.77 -6.93
C LEU A 207 6.95 -0.58 -5.52
N GLY A 208 8.08 0.10 -5.39
CA GLY A 208 8.60 0.58 -4.12
C GLY A 208 8.16 2.02 -3.85
N LEU A 209 8.02 2.39 -2.58
CA LEU A 209 7.67 3.74 -2.16
C LEU A 209 8.51 4.15 -0.96
N SER A 210 9.22 5.26 -1.08
CA SER A 210 9.68 6.04 0.05
C SER A 210 8.97 7.40 0.01
N ALA A 211 7.98 7.59 0.88
CA ALA A 211 7.19 8.83 0.86
C ALA A 211 7.93 10.01 1.51
N LEU A 212 8.82 9.74 2.47
CA LEU A 212 9.53 10.78 3.23
C LEU A 212 11.05 10.76 3.00
N GLU A 213 11.60 9.71 2.38
CA GLU A 213 13.05 9.43 2.21
C GLU A 213 13.87 9.28 3.48
N LYS A 214 13.29 9.63 4.63
CA LYS A 214 13.92 9.55 5.94
C LYS A 214 12.86 9.37 7.03
N SER A 215 13.32 8.90 8.18
CA SER A 215 12.50 8.82 9.39
C SER A 215 12.45 10.19 10.08
N LEU A 216 11.24 10.74 10.25
CA LEU A 216 10.99 11.95 11.02
C LEU A 216 10.58 11.60 12.45
N GLN A 217 10.88 12.47 13.40
CA GLN A 217 10.49 12.32 14.80
C GLN A 217 9.33 13.28 15.14
N PRO A 218 8.45 12.93 16.10
CA PRO A 218 7.33 13.78 16.46
C PRO A 218 7.74 15.00 17.29
N ASP A 219 8.81 14.86 18.09
CA ASP A 219 9.31 15.86 19.04
C ASP A 219 10.54 16.62 18.55
N GLN A 220 11.12 16.21 17.41
CA GLN A 220 12.30 16.82 16.82
C GLN A 220 12.06 17.17 15.35
N ALA A 221 12.18 18.45 15.03
CA ALA A 221 12.09 18.95 13.67
C ALA A 221 13.37 18.68 12.88
N ASP A 222 13.23 18.18 11.65
CA ASP A 222 14.31 18.02 10.67
C ASP A 222 14.47 19.30 9.85
N ALA A 223 15.59 20.02 10.07
CA ALA A 223 15.84 21.31 9.42
C ALA A 223 15.93 21.20 7.89
N ASP A 224 16.55 20.13 7.37
CA ASP A 224 16.66 19.89 5.93
C ASP A 224 15.29 19.65 5.30
N TYR A 225 14.39 18.98 6.01
CA TYR A 225 13.01 18.74 5.58
C TYR A 225 12.19 20.04 5.50
N ILE A 226 12.39 20.95 6.46
CA ILE A 226 11.77 22.29 6.45
C ILE A 226 12.34 23.14 5.31
N ASP A 227 13.67 23.22 5.21
CA ASP A 227 14.36 24.13 4.29
C ASP A 227 14.08 23.78 2.82
N LYS A 228 14.04 22.49 2.49
CA LYS A 228 13.74 22.02 1.13
C LYS A 228 12.25 21.91 0.84
N GLY A 229 11.39 21.85 1.84
CA GLY A 229 9.96 21.62 1.68
C GLY A 229 9.59 20.13 1.52
N PRO A 230 8.54 19.64 2.20
CA PRO A 230 8.11 18.23 2.16
C PRO A 230 7.85 17.70 0.75
N GLU A 231 7.37 18.55 -0.15
CA GLU A 231 7.05 18.20 -1.53
C GLU A 231 8.28 17.87 -2.37
N ASN A 232 9.50 18.10 -1.89
CA ASN A 232 10.73 17.73 -2.58
C ASN A 232 11.37 16.43 -2.06
N PHE A 233 10.75 15.77 -1.09
CA PHE A 233 11.20 14.46 -0.56
C PHE A 233 10.26 13.34 -0.92
N GLY A 234 10.75 12.28 -1.51
CA GLY A 234 10.03 11.04 -1.67
C GLY A 234 10.17 10.55 -3.09
N TYR A 235 10.36 9.25 -3.23
CA TYR A 235 10.51 8.59 -4.51
C TYR A 235 9.72 7.29 -4.58
N VAL A 236 9.39 6.92 -5.81
CA VAL A 236 8.86 5.62 -6.20
C VAL A 236 9.98 4.83 -6.85
N VAL A 237 10.02 3.52 -6.57
CA VAL A 237 10.89 2.58 -7.29
C VAL A 237 10.03 1.81 -8.27
N LEU A 238 10.33 1.96 -9.54
CA LEU A 238 9.63 1.31 -10.65
C LEU A 238 9.91 -0.19 -10.68
N SER A 239 9.12 -0.92 -11.46
CA SER A 239 9.25 -2.38 -11.61
C SER A 239 10.60 -2.81 -12.18
N ASP A 240 11.28 -1.92 -12.92
CA ASP A 240 12.65 -2.08 -13.43
C ASP A 240 13.75 -1.66 -12.44
N GLY A 241 13.39 -1.15 -11.25
CA GLY A 241 14.32 -0.67 -10.22
C GLY A 241 14.70 0.81 -10.34
N ARG A 242 14.28 1.53 -11.39
CA ARG A 242 14.55 2.98 -11.49
C ARG A 242 13.78 3.76 -10.44
N ARG A 243 14.40 4.82 -9.90
CA ARG A 243 13.77 5.76 -8.97
C ARG A 243 13.13 6.92 -9.73
N ASP A 244 11.97 7.36 -9.26
CA ASP A 244 11.26 8.53 -9.78
C ASP A 244 10.74 9.38 -8.61
N ALA A 245 10.86 10.70 -8.69
CA ALA A 245 10.43 11.63 -7.64
C ALA A 245 8.91 11.88 -7.66
N ASP A 246 8.18 11.38 -8.66
CA ASP A 246 6.74 11.50 -8.74
C ASP A 246 6.02 10.43 -7.89
N LEU A 247 5.53 10.84 -6.71
CA LEU A 247 4.74 9.97 -5.82
C LEU A 247 3.33 9.70 -6.35
N SER A 248 2.85 10.43 -7.36
CA SER A 248 1.55 10.20 -8.00
C SER A 248 1.59 9.07 -9.03
N LEU A 249 2.79 8.68 -9.44
CA LEU A 249 3.03 7.70 -10.50
C LEU A 249 2.37 6.32 -10.26
N PRO A 250 2.30 5.75 -9.04
CA PRO A 250 1.61 4.47 -8.82
C PRO A 250 0.14 4.52 -9.23
N ILE A 251 -0.51 5.66 -8.98
CA ILE A 251 -1.92 5.87 -9.32
C ILE A 251 -2.06 6.08 -10.84
N ALA A 252 -1.21 6.91 -11.45
CA ALA A 252 -1.21 7.12 -12.90
C ALA A 252 -1.01 5.81 -13.67
N ARG A 253 -0.10 4.94 -13.21
CA ARG A 253 0.20 3.66 -13.85
C ARG A 253 -0.91 2.62 -13.64
N LEU A 254 -1.56 2.63 -12.48
CA LEU A 254 -2.78 1.84 -12.28
C LEU A 254 -3.85 2.26 -13.28
N ALA A 255 -4.14 3.56 -13.39
CA ALA A 255 -5.12 4.09 -14.34
C ALA A 255 -4.78 3.75 -15.80
N ALA A 256 -3.51 3.89 -16.21
CA ALA A 256 -3.05 3.50 -17.53
C ALA A 256 -3.23 1.99 -17.79
N THR A 257 -3.09 1.15 -16.76
CA THR A 257 -3.39 -0.29 -16.85
C THR A 257 -4.88 -0.54 -17.08
N LEU A 258 -5.76 0.24 -16.44
CA LEU A 258 -7.21 0.14 -16.65
C LEU A 258 -7.62 0.54 -18.07
N ALA A 259 -6.96 1.53 -18.66
CA ALA A 259 -7.24 2.01 -20.01
C ALA A 259 -6.89 1.01 -21.14
N LYS A 260 -6.06 -0.01 -20.87
CA LYS A 260 -5.68 -1.07 -21.84
C LYS A 260 -6.76 -2.16 -22.03
N ARG A 261 -8.01 -1.89 -21.65
CA ARG A 261 -9.14 -2.84 -21.78
C ARG A 261 -9.67 -2.92 -23.21
#